data_AF-A0A8J5N462-F1
#
_entry.id   AF-A0A8J5N462-F1
#
_cell.length_a   1.000
_cell.length_b   1.000
_cell.length_c   1.000
_cell.angle_alpha   90.00
_cell.angle_beta   90.00
_cell.angle_gamma   90.00
#
_symmetry.space_group_name_H-M   'P 1'
#
loop_
_entity.id
_entity.type
_entity.pdbx_description
1 polymer ?
#
loop_
_entity_poly.entity_id
_entity_poly.type
_entity_poly.pdbx_seq_one_letter_code
_entity_poly.pdbx_strand_id
1 'polypeptide(L)'
;TDGRTDGRVNREDSQHYLQESGKFSAHCVYPCGCGTVPVCRPGVPTVRDGCGCCWQCAGQAGELCDGATICDVSKNLTCIYDTTQDLTGTCQEVQPAKCTVNNRTYDDGENFTLDCRTQCTCQNGTYACVSLCPSENIPPSAQCHHPHLVTVPGQCCREWMCDTAPGQCHSTRSVLGCARSVSRGVTDNLQRGQFKEESQSEP
;
A
#
# COMPACT_ATOMS: atom_id res chain seq x y z
N THR A 1 -6.05 -20.79 -2.08
CA THR A 1 -5.28 -19.53 -2.11
C THR A 1 -6.16 -18.47 -2.73
N ASP A 2 -6.97 -17.81 -1.92
CA ASP A 2 -7.70 -16.62 -2.35
C ASP A 2 -7.49 -15.58 -1.26
N GLY A 3 -6.60 -14.63 -1.56
CA GLY A 3 -6.15 -13.59 -0.65
C GLY A 3 -7.20 -12.50 -0.59
N ARG A 4 -8.09 -12.55 0.41
CA ARG A 4 -8.92 -11.41 0.78
C ARG A 4 -8.04 -10.31 1.36
N THR A 5 -7.69 -9.32 0.54
CA THR A 5 -7.34 -8.00 1.05
C THR A 5 -8.61 -7.34 1.55
N ASP A 6 -8.80 -7.33 2.87
CA ASP A 6 -9.82 -6.55 3.56
C ASP A 6 -9.48 -5.06 3.39
N GLY A 7 -9.90 -4.50 2.27
CA GLY A 7 -9.87 -3.06 2.05
C GLY A 7 -10.88 -2.42 2.99
N ARG A 8 -10.43 -2.03 4.19
CA ARG A 8 -11.16 -1.05 4.99
C ARG A 8 -11.24 0.22 4.18
N VAL A 9 -12.35 0.42 3.48
CA VAL A 9 -12.75 1.73 2.98
C VAL A 9 -12.83 2.64 4.20
N ASN A 10 -12.00 3.68 4.24
CA ASN A 10 -12.04 4.63 5.35
C ASN A 10 -13.44 5.25 5.44
N ARG A 11 -13.92 5.46 6.66
CA ARG A 11 -15.22 6.09 6.92
C ARG A 11 -15.32 7.49 6.27
N GLU A 12 -14.18 8.15 6.10
CA GLU A 12 -14.03 9.46 5.43
C GLU A 12 -14.17 9.34 3.90
N ASP A 13 -13.58 8.31 3.26
CA ASP A 13 -13.76 8.03 1.83
C ASP A 13 -15.23 7.71 1.49
N SER A 14 -15.92 7.01 2.39
CA SER A 14 -17.35 6.70 2.25
C SER A 14 -18.23 7.96 2.31
N GLN A 15 -17.85 8.94 3.13
CA GLN A 15 -18.57 10.21 3.23
C GLN A 15 -18.28 11.12 2.04
N HIS A 16 -17.03 11.13 1.52
CA HIS A 16 -16.69 11.85 0.30
C HIS A 16 -17.47 11.32 -0.92
N TYR A 17 -17.57 9.99 -1.06
CA TYR A 17 -18.34 9.35 -2.13
C TYR A 17 -19.84 9.65 -2.06
N LEU A 18 -20.42 9.67 -0.85
CA LEU A 18 -21.82 10.04 -0.63
C LEU A 18 -22.09 11.54 -0.88
N GLN A 19 -21.11 12.40 -0.60
CA GLN A 19 -21.20 13.83 -0.87
C GLN A 19 -21.11 14.14 -2.39
N GLU A 20 -20.20 13.48 -3.11
CA GLU A 20 -20.07 13.62 -4.57
C GLU A 20 -21.30 13.10 -5.30
N SER A 21 -21.84 11.94 -4.88
CA SER A 21 -23.10 11.40 -5.42
C SER A 21 -24.33 12.24 -5.08
N GLY A 22 -24.33 12.96 -3.96
CA GLY A 22 -25.37 13.93 -3.60
C GLY A 22 -25.38 15.19 -4.48
N LYS A 23 -24.19 15.73 -4.80
CA LYS A 23 -24.06 16.86 -5.76
C LYS A 23 -24.50 16.45 -7.16
N PHE A 24 -24.11 15.24 -7.56
CA PHE A 24 -24.47 14.63 -8.82
C PHE A 24 -26.01 14.59 -9.03
N SER A 25 -26.75 14.15 -8.01
CA SER A 25 -28.21 14.04 -8.05
C SER A 25 -28.95 15.39 -8.09
N ALA A 26 -28.34 16.49 -7.63
CA ALA A 26 -28.99 17.80 -7.62
C ALA A 26 -29.06 18.45 -9.01
N HIS A 27 -28.16 18.07 -9.92
CA HIS A 27 -28.07 18.65 -11.27
C HIS A 27 -28.79 17.84 -12.34
N CYS A 28 -29.14 16.58 -12.07
CA CYS A 28 -29.77 15.71 -13.05
C CYS A 28 -31.29 15.73 -12.96
N VAL A 29 -31.94 16.09 -14.07
CA VAL A 29 -33.39 15.99 -14.23
C VAL A 29 -33.72 14.82 -15.15
N TYR A 30 -34.57 13.92 -14.68
CA TYR A 30 -35.05 12.77 -15.45
C TYR A 30 -36.55 12.87 -15.71
N PRO A 31 -37.05 12.46 -16.89
CA PRO A 31 -36.29 11.94 -18.03
C PRO A 31 -35.44 13.02 -18.72
N CYS A 32 -34.27 12.63 -19.23
CA CYS A 32 -33.32 13.55 -19.85
C CYS A 32 -33.84 14.05 -21.21
N GLY A 33 -33.86 15.38 -21.41
CA GLY A 33 -34.21 16.03 -22.68
C GLY A 33 -32.99 16.29 -23.56
N CYS A 34 -32.41 15.24 -24.15
CA CYS A 34 -31.18 15.39 -24.94
C CYS A 34 -31.42 16.00 -26.33
N GLY A 35 -30.54 16.91 -26.73
CA GLY A 35 -30.45 17.42 -28.10
C GLY A 35 -29.73 16.46 -29.06
N THR A 36 -29.33 17.00 -30.21
CA THR A 36 -28.44 16.29 -31.14
C THR A 36 -27.02 16.21 -30.57
N VAL A 37 -26.26 15.20 -30.98
CA VAL A 37 -24.86 15.04 -30.55
C VAL A 37 -24.04 16.23 -31.07
N PRO A 38 -23.32 16.96 -30.20
CA PRO A 38 -22.58 18.14 -30.61
C PRO A 38 -21.31 17.77 -31.38
N VAL A 39 -20.93 18.63 -32.33
CA VAL A 39 -19.62 18.58 -32.97
C VAL A 39 -18.64 19.41 -32.15
N CYS A 40 -17.62 18.74 -31.59
CA CYS A 40 -16.66 19.39 -30.70
C CYS A 40 -15.50 20.06 -31.45
N ARG A 41 -14.84 21.00 -30.77
CA ARG A 41 -13.61 21.63 -31.27
C ARG A 41 -12.52 20.58 -31.52
N PRO A 42 -11.58 20.80 -32.46
CA PRO A 42 -10.47 19.89 -32.68
C PRO A 42 -9.71 19.59 -31.39
N GLY A 43 -9.47 18.31 -31.10
CA GLY A 43 -8.78 17.87 -29.88
C GLY A 43 -9.62 17.93 -28.61
N VAL A 44 -10.94 18.16 -28.71
CA VAL A 44 -11.91 18.04 -27.61
C VAL A 44 -12.78 16.81 -27.87
N PRO A 45 -12.78 15.81 -26.97
CA PRO A 45 -13.59 14.62 -27.15
C PRO A 45 -15.08 14.89 -26.86
N THR A 46 -15.94 14.15 -27.55
CA THR A 46 -17.37 14.04 -27.18
C THR A 46 -17.51 12.99 -26.10
N VAL A 47 -18.13 13.35 -24.99
CA VAL A 47 -18.28 12.53 -23.79
C VAL A 47 -19.73 12.53 -23.33
N ARG A 48 -20.10 11.60 -22.45
CA ARG A 48 -21.40 11.64 -21.79
C ARG A 48 -21.42 12.75 -20.75
N ASP A 49 -22.55 13.43 -20.60
CA ASP A 49 -22.79 14.27 -19.43
C ASP A 49 -22.59 13.47 -18.15
N GLY A 50 -22.43 14.18 -17.04
CA GLY A 50 -22.31 13.54 -15.74
C GLY A 50 -23.47 12.57 -15.51
N CYS A 51 -24.67 12.93 -15.98
CA CYS A 51 -25.90 12.16 -15.73
C CYS A 51 -25.93 10.84 -16.50
N GLY A 52 -24.96 10.60 -17.39
CA GLY A 52 -24.88 9.42 -18.24
C GLY A 52 -25.89 9.43 -19.39
N CYS A 53 -26.61 10.53 -19.59
CA CYS A 53 -27.72 10.68 -20.53
C CYS A 53 -27.27 11.23 -21.88
N CYS A 54 -26.88 12.50 -21.90
CA CYS A 54 -26.71 13.25 -23.13
C CYS A 54 -25.24 13.29 -23.54
N TRP A 55 -24.99 13.51 -24.84
CA TRP A 55 -23.64 13.73 -25.34
C TRP A 55 -23.30 15.21 -25.27
N GLN A 56 -22.11 15.52 -24.77
CA GLN A 56 -21.57 16.87 -24.69
C GLN A 56 -20.10 16.88 -25.10
N CYS A 57 -19.56 18.06 -25.34
CA CYS A 57 -18.11 18.22 -25.43
C CYS A 57 -17.52 18.22 -24.03
N ALA A 58 -16.36 17.59 -23.86
CA ALA A 58 -15.68 17.57 -22.58
C ALA A 58 -15.18 18.98 -22.20
N GLY A 59 -15.42 19.40 -20.96
CA GLY A 59 -14.95 20.67 -20.43
C GLY A 59 -13.43 20.77 -20.44
N GLN A 60 -12.90 21.89 -20.91
CA GLN A 60 -11.46 22.14 -21.05
C GLN A 60 -10.91 22.94 -19.86
N ALA A 61 -9.59 23.05 -19.74
CA ALA A 61 -8.95 23.72 -18.61
C ALA A 61 -9.45 25.17 -18.45
N GLY A 62 -9.89 25.51 -17.24
CA GLY A 62 -10.47 26.82 -16.90
C GLY A 62 -11.95 26.99 -17.25
N GLU A 63 -12.59 26.01 -17.90
CA GLU A 63 -14.04 26.03 -18.14
C GLU A 63 -14.82 25.62 -16.89
N LEU A 64 -16.04 26.14 -16.75
CA LEU A 64 -16.93 25.78 -15.66
C LEU A 64 -17.42 24.33 -15.83
N CYS A 65 -17.54 23.64 -14.71
CA CYS A 65 -18.06 22.28 -14.64
C CYS A 65 -19.02 22.15 -13.46
N ASP A 66 -19.88 21.14 -13.49
CA ASP A 66 -20.85 20.86 -12.43
C ASP A 66 -21.22 19.38 -12.45
N GLY A 67 -22.25 19.00 -11.70
CA GLY A 67 -22.75 17.62 -11.70
C GLY A 67 -23.22 17.12 -13.07
N ALA A 68 -23.54 17.98 -14.04
CA ALA A 68 -23.91 17.56 -15.39
C ALA A 68 -22.75 17.73 -16.38
N THR A 69 -21.88 18.72 -16.19
CA THR A 69 -20.82 19.07 -17.13
C THR A 69 -19.50 18.45 -16.69
N ILE A 70 -19.03 17.44 -17.41
CA ILE A 70 -17.77 16.74 -17.08
C ILE A 70 -16.56 17.33 -17.81
N CYS A 71 -15.42 17.35 -17.13
CA CYS A 71 -14.13 17.78 -17.67
C CYS A 71 -13.47 16.72 -18.54
N ASP A 72 -12.50 17.14 -19.36
CA ASP A 72 -11.72 16.29 -20.24
C ASP A 72 -10.68 15.47 -19.47
N VAL A 73 -11.12 14.31 -18.99
CA VAL A 73 -10.28 13.34 -18.26
C VAL A 73 -9.07 12.85 -19.06
N SER A 74 -9.12 12.90 -20.40
CA SER A 74 -7.99 12.52 -21.25
C SER A 74 -6.80 13.49 -21.12
N LYS A 75 -7.07 14.71 -20.62
CA LYS A 75 -6.09 15.75 -20.30
C LYS A 75 -5.88 15.89 -18.80
N ASN A 76 -6.24 14.87 -18.03
CA ASN A 76 -6.09 14.84 -16.58
C ASN A 76 -6.82 16.01 -15.87
N LEU A 77 -7.94 16.44 -16.45
CA LEU A 77 -8.78 17.49 -15.88
C LEU A 77 -9.88 16.91 -14.99
N THR A 78 -10.00 17.46 -13.80
CA THR A 78 -11.06 17.13 -12.83
C THR A 78 -11.83 18.40 -12.47
N CYS A 79 -13.12 18.25 -12.14
CA CYS A 79 -13.93 19.37 -11.68
C CYS A 79 -13.59 19.70 -10.23
N ILE A 80 -12.94 20.84 -10.00
CA ILE A 80 -12.56 21.31 -8.66
C ILE A 80 -13.53 22.38 -8.20
N TYR A 81 -14.13 22.16 -7.03
CA TYR A 81 -15.03 23.10 -6.37
C TYR A 81 -14.27 23.85 -5.27
N ASP A 82 -14.46 25.17 -5.16
CA ASP A 82 -13.78 25.98 -4.12
C ASP A 82 -14.23 25.59 -2.71
N THR A 83 -15.50 25.24 -2.55
CA THR A 83 -16.09 24.75 -1.31
C THR A 83 -16.95 23.50 -1.52
N THR A 84 -17.20 22.79 -0.43
CA THR A 84 -18.07 21.59 -0.44
C THR A 84 -19.54 21.92 -0.74
N GLN A 85 -19.94 23.19 -0.63
CA GLN A 85 -21.31 23.65 -0.89
C GLN A 85 -21.51 24.12 -2.33
N ASP A 86 -20.43 24.39 -3.06
CA ASP A 86 -20.53 24.88 -4.43
C ASP A 86 -21.09 23.80 -5.36
N LEU A 87 -22.04 24.24 -6.19
CA LEU A 87 -22.70 23.45 -7.22
C LEU A 87 -21.98 23.54 -8.57
N THR A 88 -21.05 24.49 -8.70
CA THR A 88 -20.26 24.70 -9.91
C THR A 88 -18.79 24.79 -9.50
N GLY A 89 -17.94 24.11 -10.26
CA GLY A 89 -16.50 24.15 -10.12
C GLY A 89 -15.84 24.60 -11.41
N THR A 90 -14.51 24.44 -11.47
CA THR A 90 -13.71 24.71 -12.66
C THR A 90 -12.90 23.47 -13.03
N CYS A 91 -12.81 23.18 -14.32
CA CYS A 91 -11.95 22.11 -14.84
C CYS A 91 -10.49 22.49 -14.66
N GLN A 92 -9.79 21.75 -13.81
CA GLN A 92 -8.37 21.99 -13.51
C GLN A 92 -7.57 20.70 -13.68
N GLU A 93 -6.32 20.85 -14.10
CA GLU A 93 -5.39 19.73 -14.17
C GLU A 93 -4.98 19.32 -12.76
N VAL A 94 -5.22 18.06 -12.41
CA VAL A 94 -4.83 17.53 -11.10
C VAL A 94 -3.52 16.79 -11.27
N GLN A 95 -2.42 17.39 -10.83
CA GLN A 95 -1.16 16.66 -10.77
C GLN A 95 -1.27 15.56 -9.71
N PRO A 96 -0.84 14.32 -10.03
CA PRO A 96 -0.89 13.23 -9.07
C PRO A 96 -0.02 13.60 -7.85
N ALA A 97 -0.54 13.30 -6.65
CA ALA A 97 0.10 13.73 -5.43
C ALA A 97 1.42 13.00 -5.18
N LYS A 98 2.42 13.73 -4.70
CA LYS A 98 3.73 13.18 -4.32
C LYS A 98 3.70 12.58 -2.93
N CYS A 99 4.52 11.56 -2.70
CA CYS A 99 4.63 10.93 -1.38
C CYS A 99 5.78 11.56 -0.59
N THR A 100 5.59 11.81 0.70
CA THR A 100 6.68 12.21 1.59
C THR A 100 6.95 11.14 2.63
N VAL A 101 8.12 10.50 2.56
CA VAL A 101 8.50 9.39 3.44
C VAL A 101 9.91 9.62 3.97
N ASN A 102 10.08 9.61 5.30
CA ASN A 102 11.36 9.87 5.98
C ASN A 102 12.05 11.17 5.50
N ASN A 103 11.29 12.26 5.38
CA ASN A 103 11.74 13.58 4.89
C ASN A 103 12.27 13.58 3.43
N ARG A 104 11.93 12.57 2.63
CA ARG A 104 12.18 12.55 1.18
C ARG A 104 10.86 12.56 0.43
N THR A 105 10.83 13.29 -0.67
CA THR A 105 9.66 13.40 -1.54
C THR A 105 9.88 12.54 -2.78
N TYR A 106 8.88 11.73 -3.13
CA TYR A 106 8.89 10.82 -4.27
C TYR A 106 7.74 11.19 -5.22
N ASP A 107 8.02 11.17 -6.51
CA ASP A 107 7.03 11.43 -7.56
C ASP A 107 6.02 10.28 -7.64
N ASP A 108 4.82 10.56 -8.15
CA ASP A 108 3.82 9.53 -8.41
C ASP A 108 4.37 8.47 -9.39
N GLY A 109 4.18 7.20 -9.05
CA GLY A 109 4.75 6.06 -9.77
C GLY A 109 6.23 5.77 -9.44
N GLU A 110 6.89 6.58 -8.63
CA GLU A 110 8.29 6.35 -8.26
C GLU A 110 8.45 5.16 -7.30
N ASN A 111 9.44 4.31 -7.57
CA ASN A 111 9.83 3.21 -6.71
C ASN A 111 10.99 3.61 -5.80
N PHE A 112 10.89 3.32 -4.50
CA PHE A 112 11.92 3.60 -3.51
C PHE A 112 12.06 2.45 -2.52
N THR A 113 13.25 2.28 -1.92
CA THR A 113 13.50 1.24 -0.91
C THR A 113 13.59 1.87 0.46
N LEU A 114 12.79 1.39 1.42
CA LEU A 114 12.91 1.80 2.82
C LEU A 114 14.13 1.17 3.49
N ASP A 115 14.33 -0.11 3.19
CA ASP A 115 15.49 -0.90 3.55
C ASP A 115 15.77 -1.93 2.45
N CYS A 116 16.77 -2.77 2.64
CA CYS A 116 17.14 -3.75 1.62
C CYS A 116 16.06 -4.84 1.38
N ARG A 117 15.09 -5.00 2.31
CA ARG A 117 14.03 -6.02 2.26
C ARG A 117 12.69 -5.46 1.79
N THR A 118 12.54 -4.15 1.70
CA THR A 118 11.26 -3.47 1.49
C THR A 118 11.37 -2.45 0.37
N GLN A 119 10.66 -2.70 -0.72
CA GLN A 119 10.48 -1.75 -1.81
C GLN A 119 9.07 -1.20 -1.79
N CYS A 120 8.92 0.09 -2.01
CA CYS A 120 7.64 0.79 -2.04
C CYS A 120 7.49 1.55 -3.36
N THR A 121 6.24 1.79 -3.72
CA THR A 121 5.84 2.60 -4.88
C THR A 121 4.94 3.72 -4.41
N CYS A 122 5.24 4.95 -4.81
CA CYS A 122 4.35 6.08 -4.59
C CYS A 122 3.16 6.03 -5.55
N GLN A 123 1.95 6.19 -5.02
CA GLN A 123 0.69 6.17 -5.73
C GLN A 123 -0.24 7.24 -5.14
N ASN A 124 -0.37 8.34 -5.87
CA ASN A 124 -1.24 9.48 -5.62
C ASN A 124 -1.20 9.96 -4.15
N GLY A 125 -0.01 10.25 -3.64
CA GLY A 125 0.23 10.77 -2.28
C GLY A 125 0.27 9.71 -1.18
N THR A 126 -0.09 8.46 -1.50
CA THR A 126 0.05 7.30 -0.63
C THR A 126 1.11 6.34 -1.18
N TYR A 127 1.62 5.41 -0.39
CA TYR A 127 2.58 4.43 -0.91
C TYR A 127 2.25 3.02 -0.45
N ALA A 128 2.51 2.05 -1.32
CA ALA A 128 2.36 0.64 -1.05
C ALA A 128 3.73 -0.05 -1.12
N CYS A 129 3.97 -1.01 -0.24
CA CYS A 129 5.26 -1.70 -0.14
C CYS A 129 5.13 -3.21 -0.34
N VAL A 130 6.17 -3.80 -0.91
CA VAL A 130 6.34 -5.23 -1.13
C VAL A 130 7.65 -5.71 -0.51
N SER A 131 7.65 -6.96 -0.05
CA SER A 131 8.87 -7.60 0.44
C SER A 131 9.73 -8.09 -0.73
N LEU A 132 11.01 -7.75 -0.70
CA LEU A 132 12.04 -8.24 -1.61
C LEU A 132 12.61 -9.61 -1.17
N CYS A 133 12.13 -10.16 -0.05
CA CYS A 133 12.60 -11.41 0.54
C CYS A 133 11.50 -12.47 0.57
N PRO A 134 11.16 -13.09 -0.58
CA PRO A 134 10.10 -14.10 -0.64
C PRO A 134 10.41 -15.35 0.20
N SER A 135 11.69 -15.72 0.36
CA SER A 135 12.13 -16.86 1.17
C SER A 135 11.74 -16.75 2.64
N GLU A 136 11.67 -15.54 3.19
CA GLU A 136 11.23 -15.33 4.59
C GLU A 136 9.76 -15.75 4.80
N ASN A 137 8.95 -15.71 3.74
CA ASN A 137 7.52 -16.04 3.79
C ASN A 137 7.24 -17.51 3.45
N ILE A 138 8.26 -18.29 3.08
CA ILE A 138 8.12 -19.71 2.72
C ILE A 138 8.73 -20.53 3.87
N PRO A 139 7.90 -21.18 4.70
CA PRO A 139 8.40 -22.03 5.77
C PRO A 139 9.29 -23.16 5.22
N PRO A 140 10.28 -23.63 6.01
CA PRO A 140 11.12 -24.75 5.61
C PRO A 140 10.29 -26.05 5.56
N SER A 141 10.90 -27.12 5.05
CA SER A 141 10.29 -28.46 4.97
C SER A 141 9.67 -28.88 6.31
N ALA A 142 8.58 -29.65 6.29
CA ALA A 142 7.95 -30.21 7.49
C ALA A 142 8.87 -31.11 8.33
N GLN A 143 10.01 -31.53 7.78
CA GLN A 143 11.06 -32.28 8.49
C GLN A 143 11.97 -31.38 9.35
N CYS A 144 11.84 -30.05 9.21
CA CYS A 144 12.56 -29.06 9.99
C CYS A 144 12.08 -29.06 11.43
N HIS A 145 12.96 -29.40 12.37
CA HIS A 145 12.66 -29.36 13.79
C HIS A 145 12.87 -27.93 14.30
N HIS A 146 11.88 -27.39 15.02
CA HIS A 146 11.86 -25.99 15.51
C HIS A 146 12.31 -24.96 14.46
N PRO A 147 11.55 -24.79 13.36
CA PRO A 147 11.84 -23.78 12.36
C PRO A 147 11.84 -22.38 12.98
N HIS A 148 12.92 -21.65 12.81
CA HIS A 148 13.03 -20.27 13.27
C HIS A 148 13.75 -19.41 12.23
N LEU A 149 13.26 -18.18 12.05
CA LEU A 149 13.76 -17.26 11.04
C LEU A 149 14.82 -16.34 11.67
N VAL A 150 16.04 -16.36 11.15
CA VAL A 150 17.19 -15.67 11.74
C VAL A 150 17.83 -14.67 10.79
N THR A 151 18.40 -13.60 11.34
CA THR A 151 19.24 -12.68 10.58
C THR A 151 20.64 -13.26 10.42
N VAL A 152 21.08 -13.44 9.17
CA VAL A 152 22.42 -13.94 8.85
C VAL A 152 23.34 -12.73 8.58
N PRO A 153 24.50 -12.63 9.27
CA PRO A 153 25.44 -11.53 9.04
C PRO A 153 25.87 -11.42 7.56
N GLY A 154 25.78 -10.21 7.00
CA GLY A 154 26.12 -9.95 5.60
C GLY A 154 25.03 -10.29 4.59
N GLN A 155 23.89 -10.82 5.02
CA GLN A 155 22.72 -11.05 4.16
C GLN A 155 21.64 -10.02 4.43
N CYS A 156 20.92 -9.63 3.37
CA CYS A 156 19.78 -8.75 3.50
C CYS A 156 18.54 -9.49 4.04
N CYS A 157 18.24 -10.66 3.48
CA CYS A 157 17.11 -11.47 3.89
C CYS A 157 17.47 -12.34 5.08
N ARG A 158 16.48 -12.62 5.93
CA ARG A 158 16.56 -13.65 6.95
C ARG A 158 16.44 -15.03 6.33
N GLU A 159 17.00 -16.01 7.01
CA GLU A 159 17.00 -17.41 6.56
C GLU A 159 16.33 -18.30 7.60
N TRP A 160 15.61 -19.31 7.12
CA TRP A 160 15.02 -20.32 7.99
C TRP A 160 16.09 -21.28 8.47
N MET A 161 16.27 -21.36 9.79
CA MET A 161 17.10 -22.38 10.43
C MET A 161 16.24 -23.43 11.11
N CYS A 162 16.80 -24.64 11.19
CA CYS A 162 16.23 -25.78 11.87
C CYS A 162 17.20 -26.21 12.95
N ASP A 163 16.69 -26.62 14.10
CA ASP A 163 17.49 -27.37 15.05
C ASP A 163 17.86 -28.71 14.40
N THR A 164 19.14 -29.08 14.45
CA THR A 164 19.51 -30.47 14.25
C THR A 164 18.87 -31.30 15.35
N ALA A 165 18.14 -32.36 14.98
CA ALA A 165 17.65 -33.34 15.95
C ALA A 165 18.78 -33.76 16.89
N PRO A 166 18.54 -33.84 18.22
CA PRO A 166 19.58 -34.25 19.15
C PRO A 166 20.11 -35.63 18.74
N GLY A 167 21.34 -35.67 18.23
CA GLY A 167 22.04 -36.90 17.84
C GLY A 167 22.33 -37.10 16.35
N GLN A 168 22.02 -36.17 15.44
CA GLN A 168 22.42 -36.29 14.03
C GLN A 168 23.32 -35.14 13.57
N CYS A 169 24.63 -35.41 13.57
CA CYS A 169 25.62 -34.60 12.87
C CYS A 169 25.50 -34.89 11.36
N HIS A 170 24.94 -33.96 10.59
CA HIS A 170 25.01 -34.04 9.13
C HIS A 170 26.34 -33.43 8.65
N SER A 171 27.38 -34.26 8.53
CA SER A 171 28.62 -33.88 7.87
C SER A 171 28.35 -33.72 6.36
N THR A 172 28.15 -32.49 5.91
CA THR A 172 28.34 -32.17 4.49
C THR A 172 29.81 -31.81 4.30
N ARG A 173 30.59 -32.84 3.92
CA ARG A 173 32.03 -32.87 3.64
C ARG A 173 32.98 -32.85 4.85
N SER A 174 33.97 -33.74 4.73
CA SER A 174 35.09 -34.04 5.64
C SER A 174 34.76 -34.94 6.84
N VAL A 175 35.06 -36.22 6.61
CA VAL A 175 35.25 -37.26 7.64
C VAL A 175 36.45 -36.85 8.48
N LEU A 176 36.25 -36.22 9.65
CA LEU A 176 37.16 -36.32 10.81
C LEU A 176 36.52 -35.61 12.04
N GLY A 177 36.05 -36.41 12.99
CA GLY A 177 36.15 -36.08 14.42
C GLY A 177 34.97 -35.38 15.12
N CYS A 178 33.89 -36.09 15.42
CA CYS A 178 33.17 -35.85 16.68
C CYS A 178 33.88 -36.64 17.79
N ALA A 179 34.85 -36.03 18.45
CA ALA A 179 35.47 -36.59 19.64
C ALA A 179 34.44 -36.63 20.78
N ARG A 180 34.14 -37.83 21.26
CA ARG A 180 33.39 -38.06 22.49
C ARG A 180 34.22 -37.60 23.67
N SER A 181 33.67 -36.74 24.52
CA SER A 181 34.03 -36.71 25.94
C SER A 181 32.80 -36.37 26.77
N VAL A 182 32.08 -37.42 27.16
CA VAL A 182 31.21 -37.39 28.34
C VAL A 182 32.13 -37.47 29.55
N SER A 183 32.24 -36.38 30.31
CA SER A 183 32.83 -36.40 31.65
C SER A 183 31.73 -36.03 32.63
N ARG A 184 31.40 -37.01 33.48
CA ARG A 184 30.46 -36.91 34.59
C ARG A 184 31.00 -35.97 35.67
N GLY A 185 30.09 -35.13 36.19
CA GLY A 185 29.92 -34.88 37.62
C GLY A 185 30.77 -33.79 38.26
N VAL A 186 30.13 -32.67 38.59
CA VAL A 186 30.20 -32.06 39.94
C VAL A 186 28.82 -31.45 40.21
N THR A 187 28.20 -31.87 41.32
CA THR A 187 27.03 -31.24 41.92
C THR A 187 27.44 -29.92 42.56
N ASP A 188 26.71 -28.83 42.31
CA ASP A 188 26.34 -27.94 43.42
C ASP A 188 25.08 -27.12 43.12
N ASN A 189 24.25 -26.96 44.15
CA ASN A 189 23.04 -26.16 44.18
C ASN A 189 23.41 -24.67 44.30
N LEU A 190 22.71 -23.76 43.63
CA LEU A 190 22.20 -22.56 44.30
C LEU A 190 21.12 -21.81 43.49
N GLN A 191 19.93 -21.85 44.06
CA GLN A 191 18.87 -20.85 44.15
C GLN A 191 18.84 -19.60 43.24
N ARG A 192 17.59 -19.37 42.79
CA ARG A 192 16.83 -18.10 42.73
C ARG A 192 17.24 -17.04 41.70
N GLY A 193 16.38 -16.94 40.69
CA GLY A 193 16.25 -15.78 39.82
C GLY A 193 15.87 -14.52 40.60
N GLN A 194 16.52 -13.41 40.22
CA GLN A 194 16.14 -12.06 40.58
C GLN A 194 15.06 -11.56 39.62
N PHE A 195 14.03 -11.00 40.22
CA PHE A 195 13.02 -10.14 39.60
C PHE A 195 13.69 -8.89 39.01
N LYS A 196 13.11 -8.43 37.89
CA LYS A 196 13.42 -7.19 37.19
C LYS A 196 12.42 -6.13 37.66
N GLU A 197 12.89 -5.11 38.37
CA GLU A 197 12.19 -3.83 38.52
C GLU A 197 13.22 -2.73 38.24
N GLU A 198 13.06 -2.03 37.13
CA GLU A 198 13.75 -0.76 36.90
C GLU A 198 12.70 0.29 36.62
N SER A 199 12.49 1.13 37.63
CA SER A 199 11.58 2.25 37.72
C SER A 199 12.12 3.44 36.95
N GLN A 200 11.21 4.12 36.25
CA GLN A 200 11.41 5.43 35.67
C GLN A 200 11.52 6.49 36.78
N SER A 201 12.49 7.40 36.66
CA SER A 201 12.39 8.74 37.24
C SER A 201 13.28 9.74 36.48
N GLU A 202 12.59 10.75 35.96
CA GLU A 202 12.97 12.12 35.55
C GLU A 202 13.93 12.83 36.53
N PRO A 203 14.49 14.03 36.22
CA PRO A 203 13.86 15.19 35.55
C PRO A 203 14.53 15.74 34.28
#